data_AF-A0A1Q7X815-F1
#
_entry.id   AF-A0A1Q7X815-F1
#
_cell.length_a   1.000
_cell.length_b   1.000
_cell.length_c   1.000
_cell.angle_alpha   90.00
_cell.angle_beta   90.00
_cell.angle_gamma   90.00
#
_symmetry.space_group_name_H-M   'P 1'
#
loop_
_entity.id
_entity.type
_entity.pdbx_description
1 polymer ?
#
loop_
_entity_poly.entity_id
_entity_poly.type
_entity_poly.pdbx_seq_one_letter_code
_entity_poly.pdbx_strand_id
1 'polypeptide(L)'
;MGEATERALSFTGKKELLVVGGVAANKRLSDILVSICKRHNCAFFVAPKEYAGDCGSQISWLGLLESSKKNGVQLADTFVRQSWRIDTVEVPY
;
A
#
# COMPACT_ATOMS: atom_id res chain seq x y z
N MET A 1 16.53 1.51 -2.15
CA MET A 1 15.10 1.89 -2.07
C MET A 1 14.77 3.08 -2.95
N GLY A 2 15.39 4.25 -2.75
CA GLY A 2 15.05 5.46 -3.54
C GLY A 2 15.04 5.27 -5.07
N GLU A 3 16.08 4.64 -5.63
CA GLU A 3 16.16 4.35 -7.07
C GLU A 3 14.99 3.49 -7.58
N ALA A 4 14.65 2.41 -6.88
CA ALA A 4 13.55 1.53 -7.26
C ALA A 4 12.20 2.25 -7.24
N THR A 5 11.98 3.09 -6.23
CA THR A 5 10.78 3.93 -6.13
C THR A 5 10.73 4.98 -7.25
N GLU A 6 11.84 5.63 -7.56
CA GLU A 6 11.93 6.64 -8.64
C GLU A 6 11.66 6.01 -10.02
N ARG A 7 12.20 4.82 -10.28
CA ARG A 7 11.91 4.05 -11.51
C ARG A 7 10.44 3.67 -11.60
N ALA A 8 9.85 3.17 -10.51
CA ALA A 8 8.43 2.81 -10.48
C ALA A 8 7.52 4.03 -10.69
N LEU A 9 7.84 5.16 -10.07
CA LEU A 9 7.10 6.41 -10.25
C LEU A 9 7.15 6.90 -11.70
N SER A 10 8.33 6.87 -12.30
CA SER A 10 8.54 7.25 -13.71
C SER A 10 7.79 6.32 -14.67
N PHE A 11 7.83 5.00 -14.42
CA PHE A 11 7.19 4.00 -15.27
C PHE A 11 5.66 4.04 -15.18
N THR A 12 5.11 4.22 -13.98
CA THR A 12 3.66 4.18 -13.76
C THR A 12 2.96 5.51 -14.03
N GLY A 13 3.71 6.62 -14.09
CA GLY A 13 3.18 7.97 -14.27
C GLY A 13 2.31 8.48 -13.11
N LYS A 14 2.28 7.76 -11.98
CA LYS A 14 1.51 8.12 -10.79
C LYS A 14 2.00 9.45 -10.21
N LYS A 15 1.08 10.20 -9.60
CA LYS A 15 1.35 11.55 -9.04
C LYS A 15 1.32 11.59 -7.52
N GLU A 16 1.23 10.43 -6.89
CA GLU A 16 1.20 10.29 -5.45
C GLU A 16 2.07 9.10 -5.04
N LEU A 17 2.79 9.24 -3.94
CA LEU A 17 3.58 8.20 -3.31
C LEU A 17 3.19 8.12 -1.83
N LEU A 18 2.73 6.94 -1.41
CA LEU A 18 2.41 6.63 -0.02
C LEU A 18 3.43 5.64 0.54
N VAL A 19 3.98 5.93 1.72
CA VAL A 19 4.81 4.99 2.47
C VAL A 19 3.99 4.39 3.61
N VAL A 20 3.96 3.06 3.65
CA VAL A 20 3.33 2.23 4.69
C VAL A 20 4.39 1.35 5.37
N GLY A 21 4.03 0.65 6.45
CA GLY A 21 4.94 -0.21 7.21
C GLY A 21 5.67 0.54 8.33
N GLY A 22 6.16 -0.19 9.34
CA GLY A 22 6.87 0.38 10.50
C GLY A 22 8.15 1.15 10.13
N VAL A 23 8.74 0.86 8.97
CA VAL A 23 9.94 1.55 8.45
C VAL A 23 9.62 2.97 7.96
N ALA A 24 8.34 3.32 7.76
CA ALA A 24 7.89 4.66 7.41
C ALA A 24 8.25 5.73 8.48
N ALA A 25 8.54 5.31 9.71
CA ALA A 25 9.02 6.18 10.78
C ALA A 25 10.46 6.69 10.59
N ASN A 26 11.22 6.15 9.63
CA ASN A 26 12.60 6.54 9.39
C ASN A 26 12.68 7.88 8.64
N LYS A 27 13.10 8.94 9.35
CA LYS A 27 13.23 10.30 8.80
C LYS A 27 14.16 10.37 7.58
N ARG A 28 15.28 9.64 7.61
CA ARG A 28 16.25 9.66 6.51
C ARG A 28 15.66 9.05 5.23
N LEU A 29 14.86 7.99 5.36
CA LEU A 29 14.14 7.41 4.23
C LEU A 29 13.12 8.43 3.67
N SER A 30 12.34 9.06 4.54
CA SER A 30 11.37 10.08 4.14
C SER A 30 12.02 11.25 3.40
N ASP A 31 13.16 11.77 3.86
CA ASP A 31 13.87 12.86 3.18
C ASP A 31 14.27 12.50 1.74
N ILE A 32 14.75 11.27 1.54
CA ILE A 32 15.11 10.76 0.20
C ILE A 32 13.87 10.71 -0.70
N LEU A 33 12.76 10.14 -0.20
CA LEU A 33 11.53 9.99 -0.98
C LEU A 33 10.85 11.33 -1.27
N VAL A 34 10.85 12.27 -0.32
CA VAL A 34 10.40 13.65 -0.53
C VAL A 34 11.19 14.31 -1.67
N SER A 35 12.52 14.13 -1.70
CA SER A 35 13.35 14.69 -2.78
C SER A 35 12.99 14.12 -4.16
N ILE A 36 12.68 12.81 -4.23
CA ILE A 36 12.23 12.14 -5.46
C ILE A 36 10.88 12.69 -5.88
N CYS A 37 9.90 12.71 -4.98
CA CYS A 37 8.56 13.24 -5.27
C CYS A 37 8.58 14.67 -5.79
N LYS A 38 9.44 15.54 -5.22
CA LYS A 38 9.64 16.91 -5.72
C LYS A 38 10.13 16.97 -7.16
N ARG A 39 11.08 16.11 -7.56
CA ARG A 39 11.59 16.05 -8.95
C ARG A 39 10.51 15.61 -9.94
N HIS A 40 9.60 14.76 -9.51
CA HIS A 40 8.54 14.18 -10.36
C HIS A 40 7.19 14.93 -10.28
N ASN A 41 7.15 16.05 -9.57
CA ASN A 41 5.93 16.81 -9.26
C ASN A 41 4.81 15.90 -8.71
N CYS A 42 5.18 15.09 -7.72
CA CYS A 42 4.37 14.05 -7.09
C CYS A 42 4.15 14.41 -5.62
N ALA A 43 2.96 14.11 -5.08
CA ALA A 43 2.65 14.28 -3.67
C ALA A 43 3.25 13.12 -2.84
N PHE A 44 3.74 13.42 -1.64
CA PHE A 44 4.32 12.44 -0.73
C PHE A 44 3.48 12.33 0.54
N PHE A 45 3.13 11.11 0.90
CA PHE A 45 2.32 10.78 2.07
C PHE A 45 2.97 9.69 2.91
N VAL A 46 2.74 9.76 4.22
CA VAL A 46 3.14 8.74 5.19
C VAL A 46 1.90 8.31 5.95
N ALA A 47 1.68 7.01 6.06
CA ALA A 47 0.57 6.49 6.85
C ALA A 47 0.70 6.91 8.33
N PRO A 48 -0.40 7.27 9.02
CA PRO A 48 -0.39 7.49 10.46
C PRO A 48 0.21 6.30 11.21
N LYS A 49 0.95 6.55 12.30
CA LYS A 49 1.73 5.50 12.98
C LYS A 49 0.87 4.36 13.50
N GLU A 50 -0.31 4.68 14.01
CA GLU A 50 -1.33 3.73 14.48
C GLU A 50 -1.85 2.80 13.38
N TYR A 51 -1.69 3.18 12.11
CA TYR A 51 -2.08 2.41 10.93
C TYR A 51 -0.89 2.01 10.04
N ALA A 52 0.35 2.29 10.46
CA ALA A 52 1.54 1.98 9.67
C ALA A 52 2.06 0.56 9.93
N GLY A 53 1.88 0.03 11.15
CA GLY A 53 2.17 -1.37 11.47
C GLY A 53 1.05 -2.32 11.07
N ASP A 54 1.24 -3.62 11.33
CA ASP A 54 0.19 -4.62 11.15
C ASP A 54 -0.94 -4.37 12.15
N CYS A 55 -2.14 -4.06 11.66
CA CYS A 55 -3.28 -3.82 12.52
C CYS A 55 -4.60 -4.31 11.94
N GLY A 56 -5.52 -4.73 12.81
CA GLY A 56 -6.82 -5.26 12.42
C GLY A 56 -7.69 -4.25 11.67
N SER A 57 -7.47 -2.93 11.84
CA SER A 57 -8.22 -1.91 11.12
C SER A 57 -7.96 -1.93 9.61
N GLN A 58 -6.72 -2.22 9.17
CA GLN A 58 -6.39 -2.38 7.75
C GLN A 58 -7.18 -3.55 7.13
N ILE A 59 -7.25 -4.67 7.84
CA ILE A 59 -7.96 -5.87 7.41
C ILE A 59 -9.47 -5.63 7.38
N SER A 60 -10.03 -5.06 8.44
CA SER A 60 -11.46 -4.76 8.53
C SER A 60 -11.92 -3.76 7.47
N TRP A 61 -11.13 -2.71 7.21
CA TRP A 61 -11.45 -1.72 6.18
C TRP A 61 -11.46 -2.33 4.79
N LEU A 62 -10.45 -3.16 4.47
CA LEU A 62 -10.39 -3.89 3.21
C LEU A 62 -11.60 -4.82 3.03
N GLY A 63 -11.95 -5.59 4.05
CA GLY A 63 -13.13 -6.47 4.02
C GLY A 63 -14.45 -5.72 3.87
N LEU A 64 -14.56 -4.51 4.43
CA LEU A 64 -15.72 -3.64 4.24
C LEU A 64 -15.81 -3.15 2.79
N LEU A 65 -14.70 -2.69 2.20
CA LEU A 65 -14.66 -2.29 0.79
C LEU A 65 -15.03 -3.45 -0.14
N GLU A 66 -14.47 -4.63 0.11
CA GLU A 66 -14.74 -5.83 -0.67
C GLU A 66 -16.21 -6.27 -0.58
N SER A 67 -16.78 -6.32 0.63
CA SER A 67 -18.20 -6.68 0.84
C SER A 67 -19.17 -5.65 0.26
N SER A 68 -18.74 -4.41 0.02
CA SER A 68 -19.54 -3.41 -0.69
C SER A 68 -19.68 -3.68 -2.19
N LYS A 69 -18.82 -4.54 -2.77
CA LYS A 69 -18.78 -4.83 -4.21
C LYS A 69 -19.16 -6.26 -4.58
N LYS A 70 -18.96 -7.21 -3.68
CA LYS A 70 -19.30 -8.62 -3.92
C LYS A 70 -19.87 -9.29 -2.68
N ASN A 71 -20.63 -10.36 -2.92
CA ASN A 71 -21.08 -11.25 -1.85
C ASN A 71 -19.87 -11.94 -1.20
N GLY A 72 -20.03 -12.37 0.05
CA GLY A 72 -18.98 -13.04 0.82
C GLY A 72 -18.40 -14.27 0.13
N VAL A 73 -17.30 -14.79 0.69
CA VAL A 73 -16.59 -15.96 0.17
C VAL A 73 -17.20 -17.26 0.70
N GLN A 74 -17.15 -18.33 -0.09
CA GLN A 74 -17.53 -19.66 0.39
C GLN A 74 -16.53 -20.13 1.44
N LEU A 75 -16.99 -20.87 2.45
CA LEU A 75 -16.12 -21.39 3.51
C LEU A 75 -14.98 -22.27 2.97
N ALA A 76 -15.22 -22.99 1.86
CA ALA A 76 -14.19 -23.78 1.19
C ALA A 76 -13.04 -22.93 0.62
N ASP A 77 -13.24 -21.62 0.45
CA ASP A 77 -12.25 -20.69 -0.11
C ASP A 77 -11.51 -19.86 0.97
N THR A 78 -11.85 -20.02 2.26
CA THR A 78 -11.27 -19.24 3.38
C THR A 78 -10.02 -19.87 3.99
N PHE A 79 -9.41 -20.88 3.35
CA PHE A 79 -8.19 -21.48 3.85
C PHE A 79 -7.00 -20.52 3.78
N VAL A 80 -6.09 -20.66 4.73
CA VAL A 80 -4.88 -19.83 4.82
C VAL A 80 -4.01 -20.00 3.58
N ARG A 81 -3.60 -18.86 2.99
CA ARG A 81 -2.66 -18.79 1.87
C ARG A 81 -1.34 -18.19 2.35
N GLN A 82 -0.38 -19.05 2.74
CA GLN A 82 0.90 -18.60 3.31
C GLN A 82 1.77 -17.76 2.34
N SER A 83 1.63 -17.97 1.03
CA SER A 83 2.36 -17.24 -0.01
C SER A 83 1.41 -16.53 -0.96
N TRP A 84 0.44 -15.80 -0.38
CA TRP A 84 -0.56 -15.09 -1.16
C TRP A 84 0.07 -13.95 -1.96
N ARG A 85 0.00 -14.06 -3.29
CA ARG A 85 0.58 -13.09 -4.20
C ARG A 85 -0.35 -11.91 -4.46
N ILE A 86 0.18 -10.69 -4.42
CA ILE A 86 -0.60 -9.46 -4.62
C ILE A 86 -1.23 -9.35 -6.02
N ASP A 87 -0.57 -9.89 -7.04
CA ASP A 87 -1.03 -9.87 -8.44
C ASP A 87 -2.08 -10.95 -8.75
N THR A 88 -2.45 -11.78 -7.77
CA THR A 88 -3.51 -12.78 -7.90
C THR A 88 -4.85 -12.32 -7.32
N VAL A 89 -4.91 -11.08 -6.84
CA VAL A 89 -6.11 -10.50 -6.21
C VAL A 89 -6.75 -9.51 -7.16
N GLU A 90 -8.04 -9.71 -7.44
CA GLU A 90 -8.85 -8.75 -8.18
C GLU A 90 -9.37 -7.65 -7.22
N VAL A 91 -9.28 -6.39 -7.65
CA VAL A 91 -9.62 -5.20 -6.83
C VAL A 91 -10.78 -4.45 -7.49
N PRO A 92 -12.05 -4.69 -7.09
CA PRO A 92 -13.24 -4.14 -7.76
C PRO A 92 -13.78 -2.82 -7.17
N TYR A 93 -13.07 -2.20 -6.21
CA TYR A 93 -13.50 -0.99 -5.49
C TYR A 93 -12.64 0.23 -5.78
#